data_AF-A0A7V0S6B4-F1
#
_entry.id   AF-A0A7V0S6B4-F1
#
_cell.length_a   1.000
_cell.length_b   1.000
_cell.length_c   1.000
_cell.angle_alpha   90.00
_cell.angle_beta   90.00
_cell.angle_gamma   90.00
#
_symmetry.space_group_name_H-M   'P 1'
#
loop_
_entity.id
_entity.type
_entity.pdbx_description
1 polymer ?
#
loop_
_entity_poly.entity_id
_entity_poly.type
_entity_poly.pdbx_seq_one_letter_code
_entity_poly.pdbx_strand_id
1 'polypeptide(L)' 'VDIMGILIVGLLALFGLAQKQSFFMDIGLIWALLSFIASLAFAKILEGRYLDD' A
#
# COMPACT_ATOMS: atom_id res chain seq x y z
N VAL A 1 -9.10 -3.33 1.74
CA VAL A 1 -7.95 -2.44 1.41
C VAL A 1 -6.84 -3.21 0.68
N ASP A 2 -6.51 -4.42 1.10
CA ASP A 2 -5.49 -5.28 0.48
C ASP A 2 -5.52 -5.38 -1.06
N ILE A 3 -6.64 -5.79 -1.66
CA ILE A 3 -6.70 -6.03 -3.12
C ILE A 3 -6.66 -4.74 -3.94
N MET A 4 -7.16 -3.64 -3.38
CA MET A 4 -7.14 -2.33 -4.05
C MET A 4 -5.74 -1.71 -4.04
N GLY A 5 -4.99 -1.86 -2.93
CA GLY A 5 -3.61 -1.38 -2.85
C GLY A 5 -2.68 -2.12 -3.83
N ILE A 6 -2.83 -3.45 -3.94
CA ILE A 6 -2.06 -4.27 -4.89
C ILE A 6 -2.36 -3.92 -6.36
N LEU A 7 -3.62 -3.62 -6.70
CA LEU A 7 -3.97 -3.18 -8.05
C LEU A 7 -3.33 -1.82 -8.40
N ILE A 8 -3.29 -0.88 -7.46
CA ILE A 8 -2.66 0.43 -7.65
C ILE A 8 -1.14 0.29 -7.80
N VAL A 9 -0.50 -0.54 -6.97
CA VAL A 9 0.94 -0.83 -7.06
C VAL A 9 1.29 -1.49 -8.39
N GLY A 10 0.49 -2.45 -8.86
CA GLY A 10 0.67 -3.08 -10.18
C GLY A 10 0.55 -2.10 -11.34
N LEU A 11 -0.41 -1.17 -11.27
CA LEU A 11 -0.57 -0.11 -12.28
C LEU A 11 0.62 0.87 -12.28
N LEU A 12 1.10 1.27 -11.10
CA LEU A 12 2.28 2.12 -10.92
C LEU A 12 3.55 1.46 -11.47
N ALA A 13 3.71 0.15 -11.27
CA ALA A 13 4.84 -0.61 -11.81
C ALA A 13 4.82 -0.65 -13.35
N LEU A 14 3.65 -0.85 -13.96
CA LEU A 14 3.45 -0.78 -15.42
C LEU A 14 3.77 0.62 -15.96
N PHE A 15 3.34 1.67 -15.26
CA PHE A 15 3.65 3.07 -15.60
C PHE A 15 5.15 3.38 -15.46
N GLY A 16 5.80 2.88 -14.42
CA GLY A 16 7.24 3.05 -14.19
C GLY A 16 8.08 2.40 -15.30
N LEU A 17 7.67 1.21 -15.76
CA LEU A 17 8.30 0.53 -16.89
C LEU A 17 8.14 1.34 -18.19
N ALA A 18 6.94 1.90 -18.44
CA ALA A 18 6.67 2.70 -19.62
C ALA A 18 7.50 3.99 -19.67
N GLN A 19 7.70 4.65 -18.53
CA GLN A 19 8.43 5.92 -18.46
C GLN A 19 9.95 5.75 -18.33
N LYS A 20 10.48 4.52 -18.19
CA LYS A 20 11.91 4.23 -17.90
C LYS A 20 12.49 5.02 -16.72
N GLN A 21 11.65 5.45 -15.79
CA GLN A 21 12.03 6.24 -14.64
C GLN A 21 11.90 5.38 -13.38
N SER A 22 13.05 5.08 -12.75
CA SER A 22 13.12 4.26 -11.53
C SER A 22 12.31 4.83 -10.37
N PHE A 23 12.07 6.14 -10.38
CA PHE A 23 11.34 6.85 -9.32
C PHE A 23 9.92 6.31 -9.06
N PHE A 24 9.25 5.80 -10.09
CA PHE A 24 7.91 5.20 -9.92
C PHE A 24 7.96 3.88 -9.15
N MET A 25 9.10 3.17 -9.18
CA MET A 25 9.33 1.97 -8.40
C MET A 25 9.42 2.28 -6.90
N ASP A 26 10.11 3.38 -6.54
CA ASP A 26 10.21 3.86 -5.15
C ASP A 26 8.84 4.27 -4.60
N ILE A 27 8.05 4.99 -5.40
CA ILE A 27 6.66 5.34 -5.04
C ILE A 27 5.80 4.09 -4.85
N GLY A 28 5.90 3.12 -5.76
CA GLY A 28 5.17 1.85 -5.67
C GLY A 28 5.50 1.07 -4.40
N LEU A 29 6.78 1.07 -4.01
CA LEU A 29 7.25 0.44 -2.77
C LEU A 29 6.62 1.11 -1.53
N ILE A 30 6.64 2.44 -1.47
CA ILE A 30 6.05 3.21 -0.36
C ILE A 30 4.54 2.96 -0.29
N TRP A 31 3.86 2.90 -1.45
CA TRP A 31 2.42 2.66 -1.51
C TRP A 31 2.02 1.26 -1.02
N ALA A 32 2.85 0.26 -1.33
CA ALA A 32 2.66 -1.10 -0.83
C ALA A 32 2.73 -1.16 0.70
N LEU A 33 3.74 -0.50 1.30
CA LEU A 33 3.88 -0.40 2.75
C LEU A 33 2.71 0.35 3.39
N LEU A 34 2.24 1.45 2.76
CA LEU A 34 1.10 2.21 3.27
C LEU A 34 -0.18 1.37 3.27
N SER A 35 -0.43 0.58 2.22
CA SER A 35 -1.59 -0.31 2.14
C SER A 35 -1.56 -1.38 3.25
N PHE A 36 -0.38 -1.90 3.58
CA PHE A 36 -0.22 -2.86 4.67
C PHE A 36 -0.53 -2.22 6.03
N ILE A 37 0.01 -1.03 6.30
CA ILE A 37 -0.27 -0.29 7.54
C ILE A 37 -1.76 0.06 7.64
N ALA A 38 -2.39 0.48 6.55
CA ALA A 38 -3.83 0.75 6.53
C ALA A 38 -4.66 -0.51 6.82
N SER A 39 -4.25 -1.68 6.32
CA SER A 39 -4.89 -2.97 6.61
C SER A 39 -4.78 -3.32 8.11
N LEU A 40 -3.60 -3.14 8.71
CA LEU A 40 -3.37 -3.32 10.14
C LEU A 40 -4.19 -2.34 10.99
N ALA A 41 -4.23 -1.06 10.60
CA ALA A 41 -5.03 -0.04 11.29
C ALA A 41 -6.52 -0.39 11.25
N PHE A 42 -7.02 -0.86 10.09
CA PHE A 42 -8.40 -1.35 9.96
C PHE A 42 -8.67 -2.58 10.83
N ALA A 43 -7.75 -3.54 10.87
CA ALA A 43 -7.87 -4.70 11.73
C ALA A 43 -7.93 -4.28 13.22
N LYS A 44 -7.09 -3.33 13.64
CA LYS A 44 -7.09 -2.80 15.01
C LYS A 44 -8.39 -2.08 15.37
N ILE A 45 -8.97 -1.32 14.43
CA ILE A 45 -10.27 -0.68 14.60
C ILE A 45 -11.38 -1.73 14.76
N LEU A 46 -11.35 -2.80 13.96
CA LEU A 46 -12.34 -3.88 14.02
C LEU A 46 -12.20 -4.78 15.25
N GLU A 47 -10.98 -4.91 15.79
CA GLU A 47 -10.72 -5.67 17.02
C GLU A 47 -11.38 -5.01 18.25
N GLY A 48 -11.81 -3.74 18.15
CA GLY A 48 -12.56 -3.04 19.20
C GLY A 48 -11.78 -2.79 20.49
N ARG A 49 -10.49 -3.14 20.51
CA ARG A 49 -9.56 -2.87 21.61
C ARG A 49 -8.93 -1.49 21.41
N TYR A 50 -8.96 -0.69 22.47
CA TYR A 50 -8.21 0.56 22.52
C TYR A 50 -6.71 0.27 22.44
N LEU A 51 -5.96 1.22 21.87
CA LEU A 51 -4.53 1.11 21.57
C LEU A 51 -3.60 0.88 22.79
N ASP A 52 -4.12 0.86 24.02
CA ASP A 52 -3.39 0.81 25.29
C ASP A 52 -3.80 -0.38 26.19
N ASP A 53 -3.43 -1.60 25.80
CA ASP A 53 -3.23 -2.75 26.71
C ASP A 53 -2.00 -3.56 26.25
#